data_AF-A0A421EEK1-F1
#
_entry.id   AF-A0A421EEK1-F1
#
_cell.length_a   1.000
_cell.length_b   1.000
_cell.length_c   1.000
_cell.angle_alpha   90.00
_cell.angle_beta   90.00
_cell.angle_gamma   90.00
#
_symmetry.space_group_name_H-M   'P 1'
#
loop_
_entity.id
_entity.type
_entity.pdbx_description
1 polymer ?
#
loop_
_entity_poly.entity_id
_entity_poly.type
_entity_poly.pdbx_seq_one_letter_code
_entity_poly.pdbx_strand_id
1 'polypeptide(L)'
;MSEADALDEDLYRRTKQLLEPGEIQLNGAVVHTEYDGSDEIEMMQATIEVGEIIAEGAGLDPTDTFVYSGSDDPEFASNQHQGLTLDDEEFVWECQQLLRNGSFDLVFYYEASADHDGILKAIEDAGYAVTGVEGE
;
A
#
# COMPACT_ATOMS: atom_id res chain seq x y z
N MET A 1 -11.83 -1.31 -24.32
CA MET A 1 -11.81 -0.84 -22.93
C MET A 1 -12.83 -1.67 -22.18
N SER A 2 -12.35 -2.60 -21.39
CA SER A 2 -13.15 -3.39 -20.45
C SER A 2 -13.60 -2.51 -19.27
N GLU A 3 -14.56 -3.00 -18.49
CA GLU A 3 -14.93 -2.39 -17.21
C GLU A 3 -13.77 -2.42 -16.21
N ALA A 4 -12.96 -3.49 -16.23
CA ALA A 4 -11.71 -3.61 -15.47
C ALA A 4 -10.69 -2.51 -15.82
N ASP A 5 -10.37 -2.30 -17.11
CA ASP A 5 -9.43 -1.26 -17.54
C ASP A 5 -9.83 0.15 -17.05
N ALA A 6 -11.14 0.43 -16.98
CA ALA A 6 -11.65 1.73 -16.54
C ALA A 6 -11.59 1.89 -15.00
N LEU A 7 -11.72 0.80 -14.25
CA LEU A 7 -11.56 0.78 -12.79
C LEU A 7 -10.10 0.99 -12.39
N ASP A 8 -9.19 0.34 -13.09
CA ASP A 8 -7.74 0.49 -12.88
C ASP A 8 -7.29 1.93 -13.18
N GLU A 9 -7.79 2.52 -14.26
CA GLU A 9 -7.50 3.92 -14.59
C GLU A 9 -8.03 4.91 -13.54
N ASP A 10 -9.22 4.64 -12.98
CA ASP A 10 -9.78 5.45 -11.89
C ASP A 10 -8.98 5.30 -10.58
N LEU A 11 -8.52 4.09 -10.29
CA LEU A 11 -7.70 3.80 -9.11
C LEU A 11 -6.33 4.48 -9.21
N TYR A 12 -5.64 4.30 -10.34
CA TYR A 12 -4.39 4.99 -10.66
C TYR A 12 -4.54 6.51 -10.48
N ARG A 13 -5.63 7.09 -11.02
CA ARG A 13 -5.87 8.53 -10.94
C ARG A 13 -6.11 9.01 -9.50
N ARG A 14 -6.86 8.26 -8.70
CA ARG A 14 -7.11 8.59 -7.28
C ARG A 14 -5.86 8.45 -6.44
N THR A 15 -5.11 7.36 -6.61
CA THR A 15 -3.81 7.16 -5.97
C THR A 15 -2.89 8.33 -6.34
N LYS A 16 -2.81 8.70 -7.62
CA LYS A 16 -2.01 9.85 -8.07
C LYS A 16 -2.47 11.20 -7.50
N GLN A 17 -3.77 11.39 -7.25
CA GLN A 17 -4.28 12.61 -6.57
C GLN A 17 -3.89 12.67 -5.08
N LEU A 18 -3.69 11.51 -4.45
CA LEU A 18 -3.24 11.44 -3.06
C LEU A 18 -1.72 11.59 -2.93
N LEU A 19 -0.99 11.47 -4.05
CA LEU A 19 0.43 11.81 -4.18
C LEU A 19 0.67 13.33 -4.39
N GLU A 20 -0.32 14.19 -4.09
CA GLU A 20 -0.16 15.65 -4.16
C GLU A 20 1.04 16.12 -3.31
N PRO A 21 1.75 17.19 -3.73
CA PRO A 21 3.05 17.55 -3.18
C PRO A 21 2.98 17.87 -1.68
N GLY A 22 3.44 16.91 -0.86
CA GLY A 22 3.71 17.05 0.57
C GLY A 22 5.18 17.40 0.84
N GLU A 23 5.65 17.20 2.08
CA GLU A 23 7.06 17.38 2.44
C GLU A 23 7.97 16.28 1.85
N ILE A 24 7.37 15.14 1.47
CA ILE A 24 8.04 13.96 0.90
C ILE A 24 7.39 13.58 -0.44
N GLN A 25 8.21 13.15 -1.41
CA GLN A 25 7.73 12.58 -2.67
C GLN A 25 7.40 11.10 -2.44
N LEU A 26 6.22 10.68 -2.91
CA LEU A 26 5.72 9.33 -2.70
C LEU A 26 5.48 8.62 -4.03
N ASN A 27 5.73 7.32 -4.05
CA ASN A 27 5.19 6.40 -5.06
C ASN A 27 4.07 5.58 -4.41
N GLY A 28 3.29 4.89 -5.24
CA GLY A 28 2.23 4.00 -4.80
C GLY A 28 2.24 2.66 -5.50
N ALA A 29 1.68 1.66 -4.82
CA ALA A 29 1.42 0.34 -5.37
C ALA A 29 -0.01 -0.07 -5.04
N VAL A 30 -0.80 -0.38 -6.05
CA VAL A 30 -2.17 -0.86 -5.90
C VAL A 30 -2.15 -2.37 -6.02
N VAL A 31 -2.36 -3.07 -4.92
CA VAL A 31 -2.45 -4.53 -4.88
C VAL A 31 -3.91 -4.95 -5.01
N HIS A 32 -4.21 -5.64 -6.10
CA HIS A 32 -5.56 -6.09 -6.42
C HIS A 32 -5.84 -7.44 -5.74
N THR A 33 -6.95 -7.51 -5.00
CA THR A 33 -7.35 -8.73 -4.29
C THR A 33 -8.81 -9.10 -4.53
N GLU A 34 -9.15 -10.34 -4.20
CA GLU A 34 -10.52 -10.84 -4.19
C GLU A 34 -11.11 -10.93 -2.77
N TYR A 35 -10.42 -10.39 -1.76
CA TYR A 35 -10.83 -10.44 -0.36
C TYR A 35 -12.10 -9.65 -0.10
N ASP A 36 -13.03 -10.21 0.66
CA ASP A 36 -14.21 -9.49 1.14
C ASP A 36 -14.11 -9.15 2.64
N GLY A 37 -15.16 -8.54 3.20
CA GLY A 37 -15.15 -8.13 4.61
C GLY A 37 -15.09 -9.27 5.63
N SER A 38 -15.17 -10.53 5.21
CA SER A 38 -14.97 -11.70 6.06
C SER A 38 -13.54 -12.21 6.07
N ASP A 39 -12.72 -11.79 5.10
CA ASP A 39 -11.31 -12.19 4.93
C ASP A 39 -10.35 -11.24 5.66
N GLU A 40 -10.73 -10.73 6.84
CA GLU A 40 -9.95 -9.74 7.60
C GLU A 40 -8.53 -10.23 7.94
N ILE A 41 -8.39 -11.53 8.21
CA ILE A 41 -7.09 -12.14 8.56
C ILE A 41 -6.19 -12.18 7.34
N GLU A 42 -6.69 -12.67 6.21
CA GLU A 42 -5.99 -12.78 4.94
C GLU A 42 -5.60 -11.39 4.42
N MET A 43 -6.50 -10.41 4.56
CA MET A 43 -6.24 -9.02 4.20
C MET A 43 -5.14 -8.40 5.06
N MET A 44 -5.17 -8.62 6.39
CA MET A 44 -4.09 -8.16 7.27
C MET A 44 -2.75 -8.84 6.94
N GLN A 45 -2.76 -10.14 6.63
CA GLN A 45 -1.55 -10.87 6.22
C GLN A 45 -0.96 -10.30 4.94
N ALA A 46 -1.80 -10.02 3.93
CA ALA A 46 -1.36 -9.38 2.69
C ALA A 46 -0.83 -7.96 2.94
N THR A 47 -1.46 -7.20 3.83
CA THR A 47 -0.97 -5.88 4.24
C THR A 47 0.42 -5.96 4.87
N ILE A 48 0.66 -6.94 5.75
CA ILE A 48 1.97 -7.15 6.39
C ILE A 48 3.00 -7.58 5.34
N GLU A 49 2.71 -8.60 4.54
CA GLU A 49 3.65 -9.16 3.56
C GLU A 49 4.10 -8.13 2.53
N VAL A 50 3.15 -7.35 1.97
CA VAL A 50 3.49 -6.27 1.03
C VAL A 50 4.24 -5.15 1.74
N GLY A 51 3.89 -4.85 2.98
CA GLY A 51 4.62 -3.88 3.80
C GLY A 51 6.07 -4.28 4.06
N GLU A 52 6.34 -5.56 4.32
CA GLU A 52 7.70 -6.10 4.48
C GLU A 52 8.50 -5.95 3.18
N ILE A 53 7.89 -6.26 2.03
CA ILE A 53 8.51 -6.06 0.70
C ILE A 53 8.88 -4.59 0.47
N ILE A 54 7.99 -3.66 0.84
CA ILE A 54 8.25 -2.22 0.71
C ILE A 54 9.39 -1.79 1.64
N ALA A 55 9.44 -2.31 2.88
CA ALA A 55 10.53 -2.03 3.80
C ALA A 55 11.90 -2.50 3.25
N GLU A 56 11.97 -3.71 2.68
CA GLU A 56 13.18 -4.19 2.00
C GLU A 56 13.57 -3.28 0.82
N GLY A 57 12.60 -2.87 0.01
CA GLY A 57 12.80 -1.96 -1.12
C GLY A 57 13.22 -0.54 -0.71
N ALA A 58 12.89 -0.13 0.51
CA ALA A 58 13.38 1.10 1.14
C ALA A 58 14.77 0.94 1.80
N GLY A 59 15.35 -0.26 1.79
CA GLY A 59 16.65 -0.56 2.37
C GLY A 59 16.63 -0.81 3.88
N LEU A 60 15.46 -1.12 4.45
CA LEU A 60 15.28 -1.48 5.85
C LEU A 60 15.21 -2.99 6.03
N ASP A 61 15.55 -3.48 7.22
CA ASP A 61 15.21 -4.85 7.62
C ASP A 61 13.72 -4.88 8.04
N PRO A 62 12.88 -5.74 7.44
CA PRO A 62 11.46 -5.81 7.81
C PRO A 62 11.23 -6.06 9.30
N THR A 63 12.15 -6.77 9.95
CA THR A 63 12.08 -7.05 11.40
C THR A 63 12.35 -5.83 12.28
N ASP A 64 12.88 -4.75 11.70
CA ASP A 64 13.07 -3.44 12.34
C ASP A 64 11.85 -2.52 12.11
N THR A 65 10.72 -3.05 11.64
CA THR A 65 9.47 -2.31 11.43
C THR A 65 8.29 -2.92 12.18
N PHE A 66 7.25 -2.13 12.43
CA PHE A 66 5.98 -2.60 12.97
C PHE A 66 4.80 -1.94 12.27
N VAL A 67 3.64 -2.59 12.33
CA VAL A 67 2.39 -2.09 11.73
C VAL A 67 1.56 -1.37 12.78
N TYR A 68 1.32 -0.09 12.56
CA TYR A 68 0.38 0.73 13.33
C TYR A 68 -0.97 0.77 12.61
N SER A 69 -2.04 0.35 13.30
CA SER A 69 -3.42 0.37 12.79
C SER A 69 -4.24 1.32 13.66
N GLY A 70 -4.34 2.59 13.25
CA GLY A 70 -5.04 3.62 14.01
C GLY A 70 -6.55 3.48 13.88
N SER A 71 -7.22 2.87 14.87
CA SER A 71 -8.68 2.79 14.90
C SER A 71 -9.36 3.91 15.70
N ASP A 72 -8.61 4.64 16.53
CA ASP A 72 -9.13 5.64 17.48
C ASP A 72 -8.66 7.08 17.20
N ASP A 73 -7.97 7.31 16.08
CA ASP A 73 -7.51 8.64 15.67
C ASP A 73 -8.48 9.23 14.63
N PRO A 74 -9.07 10.43 14.87
CA PRO A 74 -10.00 11.04 13.93
C PRO A 74 -9.39 11.42 12.57
N GLU A 75 -8.07 11.47 12.46
CA GLU A 75 -7.34 11.67 11.21
C GLU A 75 -7.01 10.34 10.49
N PHE A 76 -7.24 9.19 11.14
CA PHE A 76 -6.92 7.86 10.65
C PHE A 76 -8.21 7.04 10.43
N ALA A 77 -8.48 6.64 9.20
CA ALA A 77 -9.67 5.84 8.92
C ALA A 77 -9.43 4.38 9.35
N SER A 78 -10.49 3.68 9.78
CA SER A 78 -10.39 2.32 10.37
C SER A 78 -9.81 1.24 9.44
N ASN A 79 -9.64 1.56 8.17
CA ASN A 79 -9.13 0.73 7.09
C ASN A 79 -7.75 1.21 6.60
N GLN A 80 -7.05 2.02 7.41
CA GLN A 80 -5.71 2.50 7.17
C GLN A 80 -4.71 1.83 8.11
N HIS A 81 -3.53 1.54 7.59
CA HIS A 81 -2.44 0.91 8.30
C HIS A 81 -1.12 1.58 7.88
N GLN A 82 -0.17 1.71 8.79
CA GLN A 82 1.15 2.28 8.50
C GLN A 82 2.25 1.34 8.97
N GLY A 83 3.31 1.23 8.17
CA GLY A 83 4.58 0.64 8.57
C GLY A 83 5.49 1.73 9.11
N LEU A 84 5.95 1.55 10.35
CA LEU A 84 6.86 2.47 11.04
C LEU A 84 8.11 1.72 11.51
N THR A 85 9.26 2.41 11.58
CA THR A 85 10.48 1.83 12.16
C THR A 85 10.34 1.62 13.67
N LEU A 86 10.95 0.58 14.24
CA LEU A 86 10.90 0.30 15.68
C LEU A 86 11.63 1.35 16.56
N ASP A 87 12.68 1.99 16.03
CA ASP A 87 13.54 2.86 16.83
C ASP A 87 12.89 4.22 17.10
N ASP A 88 12.48 4.93 16.03
CA ASP A 88 12.01 6.31 16.10
C ASP A 88 10.61 6.50 15.49
N GLU A 89 9.91 5.39 15.19
CA GLU A 89 8.57 5.42 14.57
C GLU A 89 8.53 6.19 13.24
N GLU A 90 9.65 6.20 12.49
CA GLU A 90 9.74 6.86 11.18
C GLU A 90 8.85 6.16 10.13
N PHE A 91 8.26 6.96 9.25
CA PHE A 91 7.38 6.48 8.17
C PHE A 91 8.13 5.60 7.18
N VAL A 92 7.57 4.42 6.88
CA VAL A 92 8.05 3.54 5.81
C VAL A 92 7.03 3.43 4.70
N TRP A 93 5.78 3.15 5.06
CA TRP A 93 4.66 3.04 4.13
C TRP A 93 3.31 3.28 4.81
N GLU A 94 2.31 3.63 4.01
CA GLU A 94 0.90 3.65 4.40
C GLU A 94 0.11 2.72 3.46
N CYS A 95 -0.84 1.98 4.00
CA CYS A 95 -1.79 1.15 3.28
C CYS A 95 -3.21 1.63 3.55
N GLN A 96 -4.02 1.79 2.51
CA GLN A 96 -5.46 2.02 2.58
C GLN A 96 -6.20 0.87 1.91
N GLN A 97 -7.11 0.24 2.64
CA GLN A 97 -7.91 -0.88 2.13
C GLN A 97 -9.23 -0.34 1.56
N LEU A 98 -9.43 -0.45 0.25
CA LEU A 98 -10.56 0.15 -0.46
C LEU A 98 -11.55 -0.92 -0.95
N LEU A 99 -12.74 -0.98 -0.35
CA LEU A 99 -13.82 -1.86 -0.79
C LEU A 99 -14.43 -1.37 -2.12
N ARG A 100 -14.34 -2.18 -3.17
CA ARG A 100 -14.91 -1.92 -4.50
C ARG A 100 -15.46 -3.21 -5.09
N ASN A 101 -16.65 -3.14 -5.68
CA ASN A 101 -17.28 -4.29 -6.36
C ASN A 101 -17.40 -5.58 -5.50
N GLY A 102 -17.33 -5.45 -4.16
CA GLY A 102 -17.42 -6.58 -3.24
C GLY A 102 -16.08 -7.12 -2.76
N SER A 103 -14.94 -6.65 -3.30
CA SER A 103 -13.60 -7.01 -2.82
C SER A 103 -12.74 -5.79 -2.47
N PHE A 104 -11.64 -5.99 -1.75
CA PHE A 104 -10.72 -4.92 -1.36
C PHE A 104 -9.53 -4.80 -2.32
N ASP A 105 -9.22 -3.59 -2.75
CA ASP A 105 -7.87 -3.26 -3.25
C ASP A 105 -7.04 -2.71 -2.08
N LEU A 106 -5.77 -3.10 -1.98
CA LEU A 106 -4.84 -2.59 -0.96
C LEU A 106 -3.93 -1.55 -1.62
N VAL A 107 -4.09 -0.29 -1.26
CA VAL A 107 -3.34 0.81 -1.87
C VAL A 107 -2.23 1.24 -0.94
N PHE A 108 -0.99 1.03 -1.37
CA PHE A 108 0.20 1.40 -0.63
C PHE A 108 0.79 2.70 -1.15
N TYR A 109 1.36 3.47 -0.23
CA TYR A 109 2.16 4.67 -0.46
C TYR A 109 3.48 4.54 0.30
N TYR A 110 4.58 4.93 -0.33
CA TYR A 110 5.93 4.89 0.26
C TYR A 110 6.83 5.91 -0.41
N GLU A 111 7.98 6.23 0.18
CA GLU A 111 8.89 7.22 -0.37
C GLU A 111 9.33 6.87 -1.80
N ALA A 112 9.33 7.87 -2.68
CA ALA A 112 9.78 7.74 -4.06
C ALA A 112 11.29 7.44 -4.19
N SER A 113 12.03 7.56 -3.08
CA SER A 113 13.45 7.20 -2.95
C SER A 113 13.67 5.67 -2.91
N ALA A 114 12.65 4.89 -2.57
CA ALA A 114 12.70 3.43 -2.52
C ALA A 114 12.78 2.80 -3.93
N ASP A 115 13.25 1.55 -4.02
CA ASP A 115 13.36 0.81 -5.29
C ASP A 115 11.98 0.40 -5.83
N HIS A 116 11.28 1.35 -6.44
CA HIS A 116 9.90 1.18 -6.93
C HIS A 116 9.74 -0.04 -7.85
N ASP A 117 10.61 -0.17 -8.86
CA ASP A 117 10.57 -1.29 -9.80
C ASP A 117 10.85 -2.63 -9.11
N GLY A 118 11.81 -2.65 -8.17
CA GLY A 118 12.12 -3.83 -7.36
C GLY A 118 10.96 -4.25 -6.48
N ILE A 119 10.29 -3.29 -5.84
CA ILE A 119 9.11 -3.50 -4.99
C ILE A 119 7.97 -4.10 -5.81
N LEU A 120 7.61 -3.49 -6.94
CA LEU A 120 6.51 -3.99 -7.77
C LEU A 120 6.76 -5.43 -8.23
N LYS A 121 7.99 -5.71 -8.66
CA LYS A 121 8.37 -7.06 -9.06
C LYS A 121 8.31 -8.07 -7.91
N ALA A 122 8.76 -7.68 -6.71
CA ALA A 122 8.71 -8.56 -5.55
C ALA A 122 7.25 -8.85 -5.12
N ILE A 123 6.36 -7.87 -5.23
CA ILE A 123 4.92 -8.04 -5.02
C ILE A 123 4.33 -9.02 -6.05
N GLU A 124 4.69 -8.90 -7.33
CA GLU A 124 4.28 -9.86 -8.37
C GLU A 124 4.82 -11.27 -8.10
N ASP A 125 6.09 -11.39 -7.70
CA ASP A 125 6.75 -12.66 -7.38
C ASP A 125 6.13 -13.34 -6.13
N ALA A 126 5.56 -12.55 -5.20
CA ALA A 126 4.76 -13.03 -4.07
C ALA A 126 3.36 -13.53 -4.48
N GLY A 127 2.95 -13.31 -5.73
CA GLY A 127 1.71 -13.84 -6.31
C GLY A 127 0.56 -12.84 -6.38
N TYR A 128 0.82 -11.56 -6.10
CA TYR A 128 -0.18 -10.51 -6.17
C TYR A 128 -0.24 -9.88 -7.56
N ALA A 129 -1.43 -9.45 -7.99
CA ALA A 129 -1.56 -8.54 -9.11
C ALA A 129 -1.36 -7.10 -8.60
N VAL A 130 -0.46 -6.34 -9.21
CA VAL A 130 -0.11 -5.00 -8.75
C VAL A 130 -0.05 -3.99 -9.89
N THR A 131 -0.53 -2.77 -9.62
CA THR A 131 -0.37 -1.61 -10.49
C THR A 131 0.49 -0.55 -9.79
N GLY A 132 1.64 -0.23 -10.38
CA GLY A 132 2.52 0.84 -9.90
C GLY A 132 2.02 2.24 -10.26
N VAL A 133 2.21 3.19 -9.34
CA VAL A 133 1.83 4.60 -9.50
C VAL A 133 3.00 5.48 -9.07
N GLU A 134 3.67 6.10 -10.03
CA GLU A 134 4.74 7.08 -9.74
C GLU A 134 4.14 8.44 -9.33
N GLY A 135 4.70 9.05 -8.27
CA GLY A 135 4.44 10.45 -7.91
C GLY A 135 5.20 11.44 -8.80
N GLU A 136 4.87 12.73 -8.70
CA GLU A 136 5.52 13.83 -9.44
C GLU A 136 6.35 14.75 -8.53
#